data_AF-A0A8S3F3R2-F1
#
_entry.id   AF-A0A8S3F3R2-F1
#
_cell.length_a   1.000
_cell.length_b   1.000
_cell.length_c   1.000
_cell.angle_alpha   90.00
_cell.angle_beta   90.00
_cell.angle_gamma   90.00
#
_symmetry.space_group_name_H-M   'P 1'
#
loop_
_entity.id
_entity.type
_entity.pdbx_description
1 polymer ?
#
loop_
_entity_poly.entity_id
_entity_poly.type
_entity_poly.pdbx_seq_one_letter_code
_entity_poly.pdbx_strand_id
1 'polypeptide(L)'
;MLRGAFVTSKLDGGDTFNDIAQSNGEDFWKALKGPICSRLYNIHITQFNITKSDYGYIYNENKILGVARLRQVRVKPNSCELHKEFAKRNYTQGCYAAYTTRNEDKDSFGDSSLNIFTSDA
;
A
#
# COMPACT_ATOMS: atom_id res chain seq x y z
N MET A 1 -14.39 -9.16 -14.63
CA MET A 1 -13.43 -10.19 -14.18
C MET A 1 -12.38 -9.64 -13.23
N LEU A 2 -11.48 -8.73 -13.67
CA LEU A 2 -10.39 -8.20 -12.82
C LEU A 2 -10.84 -7.38 -11.60
N ARG A 3 -11.94 -6.59 -11.71
CA ARG A 3 -12.51 -5.89 -10.55
C ARG A 3 -12.97 -6.88 -9.46
N GLY A 4 -13.59 -7.98 -9.87
CA GLY A 4 -13.95 -9.07 -8.97
C GLY A 4 -12.73 -9.78 -8.37
N ALA A 5 -11.57 -9.64 -9.02
CA ALA A 5 -10.34 -10.24 -8.53
C ALA A 5 -9.75 -9.48 -7.35
N PHE A 6 -9.74 -8.15 -7.40
CA PHE A 6 -8.96 -7.35 -6.44
C PHE A 6 -9.80 -6.44 -5.56
N VAL A 7 -10.98 -6.02 -6.01
CA VAL A 7 -11.77 -4.98 -5.34
C VAL A 7 -12.92 -5.58 -4.54
N THR A 8 -13.72 -6.44 -5.18
CA THR A 8 -14.96 -6.96 -4.57
C THR A 8 -14.83 -8.40 -4.06
N SER A 9 -13.64 -8.99 -4.14
CA SER A 9 -13.39 -10.30 -3.52
C SER A 9 -13.36 -10.15 -2.01
N LYS A 10 -14.00 -11.08 -1.31
CA LYS A 10 -13.96 -11.13 0.15
C LYS A 10 -12.56 -11.50 0.64
N LEU A 11 -12.11 -10.80 1.68
CA LEU A 11 -10.95 -11.11 2.51
C LEU A 11 -11.32 -12.19 3.53
N ASP A 12 -10.31 -12.74 4.21
CA ASP A 12 -10.51 -13.60 5.40
C ASP A 12 -11.13 -12.74 6.52
N GLY A 13 -12.46 -12.80 6.64
CA GLY A 13 -13.25 -11.90 7.49
C GLY A 13 -14.55 -11.42 6.83
N GLY A 14 -14.68 -11.55 5.52
CA GLY A 14 -15.91 -11.23 4.77
C GLY A 14 -15.94 -9.83 4.15
N ASP A 15 -15.04 -8.94 4.59
CA ASP A 15 -14.85 -7.59 4.04
C ASP A 15 -14.26 -7.62 2.63
N THR A 16 -14.45 -6.56 1.86
CA THR A 16 -13.82 -6.36 0.55
C THR A 16 -12.74 -5.28 0.64
N PHE A 17 -11.97 -5.10 -0.44
CA PHE A 17 -10.99 -4.02 -0.49
C PHE A 17 -11.63 -2.63 -0.31
N ASN A 18 -12.88 -2.44 -0.76
CA ASN A 18 -13.57 -1.17 -0.57
C ASN A 18 -13.88 -0.90 0.91
N ASP A 19 -14.21 -1.94 1.66
CA ASP A 19 -14.60 -1.83 3.06
C ASP A 19 -13.37 -1.47 3.92
N ILE A 20 -12.23 -2.07 3.62
CA ILE A 20 -11.00 -1.86 4.37
C ILE A 20 -10.14 -0.67 3.90
N ALA A 21 -10.29 -0.21 2.65
CA ALA A 21 -9.55 0.95 2.16
C ALA A 21 -9.88 2.24 2.95
N GLN A 22 -11.01 2.24 3.66
CA GLN A 22 -11.47 3.35 4.49
C GLN A 22 -11.32 3.09 6.00
N SER A 23 -10.76 1.94 6.43
CA SER A 23 -10.67 1.59 7.86
C SER A 23 -9.38 2.09 8.52
N ASN A 24 -8.37 1.23 8.67
CA ASN A 24 -7.11 1.50 9.35
C ASN A 24 -5.93 0.90 8.56
N GLY A 25 -4.70 1.29 8.93
CA GLY A 25 -3.49 0.83 8.26
C GLY A 25 -3.27 -0.69 8.33
N GLU A 26 -3.75 -1.37 9.38
CA GLU A 26 -3.57 -2.82 9.52
C GLU A 26 -4.41 -3.60 8.50
N ASP A 27 -5.65 -3.20 8.29
CA ASP A 27 -6.55 -3.86 7.35
C ASP A 27 -6.07 -3.69 5.90
N PHE A 28 -5.50 -2.52 5.57
CA PHE A 28 -4.78 -2.32 4.31
C PHE A 28 -3.70 -3.39 4.10
N TRP A 29 -2.87 -3.64 5.11
CA TRP A 29 -1.82 -4.67 5.02
C TRP A 29 -2.39 -6.10 4.94
N LYS A 30 -3.51 -6.39 5.60
CA LYS A 30 -4.19 -7.69 5.49
C LYS A 30 -4.63 -7.96 4.05
N ALA A 31 -5.27 -6.99 3.38
CA ALA A 31 -5.65 -7.19 1.98
C ALA A 31 -4.46 -7.28 1.03
N LEU A 32 -3.44 -6.45 1.24
CA LEU A 32 -2.25 -6.48 0.41
C LEU A 32 -1.55 -7.84 0.50
N LYS A 33 -1.29 -8.33 1.71
CA LYS A 33 -0.62 -9.61 1.96
C LYS A 33 -1.48 -10.82 1.61
N GLY A 34 -2.80 -10.71 1.75
CA GLY A 34 -3.75 -11.77 1.44
C GLY A 34 -4.11 -11.81 -0.05
N PRO A 35 -5.33 -11.44 -0.44
CA PRO A 35 -5.84 -11.69 -1.78
C PRO A 35 -5.15 -10.91 -2.89
N ILE A 36 -4.57 -9.73 -2.62
CA ILE A 36 -3.88 -8.98 -3.68
C ILE A 36 -2.60 -9.71 -4.08
N CYS A 37 -1.71 -9.99 -3.13
CA CYS A 37 -0.47 -10.74 -3.40
C CYS A 37 -0.75 -12.15 -3.93
N SER A 38 -1.67 -12.91 -3.33
CA SER A 38 -1.93 -14.28 -3.74
C SER A 38 -2.46 -14.38 -5.19
N ARG A 39 -3.23 -13.39 -5.65
CA ARG A 39 -3.75 -13.35 -7.02
C ARG A 39 -2.74 -12.82 -8.02
N LEU A 40 -1.95 -11.82 -7.66
CA LEU A 40 -0.89 -11.29 -8.54
C LEU A 40 0.21 -12.31 -8.78
N TYR A 41 0.56 -13.11 -7.76
CA TYR A 41 1.66 -14.07 -7.84
C TYR A 41 1.16 -15.52 -7.91
N ASN A 42 -0.09 -15.72 -8.35
CA ASN A 42 -0.62 -17.05 -8.55
C ASN A 42 0.15 -17.79 -9.65
N ILE A 43 0.28 -19.10 -9.49
CA ILE A 43 0.95 -19.99 -10.44
C ILE A 43 -0.13 -20.73 -11.22
N HIS A 44 -0.03 -20.71 -12.55
CA HIS A 44 -0.88 -21.55 -13.36
C HIS A 44 -0.35 -22.99 -13.31
N ILE A 45 -1.00 -23.85 -12.52
CA ILE A 45 -0.62 -25.27 -12.43
C ILE A 45 -1.40 -26.05 -13.49
N THR A 46 -0.83 -26.23 -14.67
CA THR A 46 -1.35 -27.15 -15.70
C THR A 46 -0.47 -28.36 -15.93
N GLN A 47 0.76 -28.39 -15.38
CA GLN A 47 1.75 -29.44 -15.64
C GLN A 47 2.65 -29.70 -14.42
N PHE A 48 3.29 -30.88 -14.40
CA PHE A 48 4.23 -31.30 -13.35
C PHE A 48 5.56 -30.50 -13.33
N ASN A 49 5.83 -29.71 -14.38
CA ASN A 49 7.03 -28.88 -14.49
C ASN A 49 6.65 -27.39 -14.60
N ILE A 50 6.71 -26.68 -13.47
CA ILE A 50 6.44 -25.24 -13.40
C ILE A 50 7.69 -24.47 -13.83
N THR A 51 7.55 -23.59 -14.82
CA THR A 51 8.60 -22.70 -15.32
C THR A 51 8.27 -21.23 -15.00
N LYS A 52 9.25 -20.32 -15.12
CA LYS A 52 9.02 -18.88 -14.88
C LYS A 52 7.92 -18.28 -15.78
N SER A 53 7.68 -18.86 -16.96
CA SER A 53 6.59 -18.44 -17.83
C SER A 53 5.20 -18.79 -17.29
N ASP A 54 5.07 -19.65 -16.28
CA ASP A 54 3.79 -20.10 -15.74
C ASP A 54 3.30 -19.24 -14.55
N TYR A 55 4.10 -18.27 -14.10
CA TYR A 55 3.78 -17.36 -12.99
C TYR A 55 2.96 -16.16 -13.44
N GLY A 56 2.17 -15.58 -12.55
CA GLY A 56 1.53 -14.27 -12.80
C GLY A 56 0.39 -14.34 -13.79
N TYR A 57 -0.37 -15.44 -13.76
CA TYR A 57 -1.65 -15.54 -14.45
C TYR A 57 -2.79 -15.22 -13.51
N ILE A 58 -3.62 -14.25 -13.89
CA ILE A 58 -4.87 -13.95 -13.22
C ILE A 58 -5.97 -14.75 -13.90
N TYR A 59 -6.62 -15.62 -13.13
CA TYR A 59 -7.67 -16.55 -13.60
C TYR A 59 -7.25 -17.41 -14.79
N ASN A 60 -5.97 -17.79 -14.89
CA ASN A 60 -5.45 -18.66 -15.95
C ASN A 60 -5.56 -18.09 -17.38
N GLU A 61 -6.05 -16.86 -17.54
CA GLU A 61 -6.30 -16.24 -18.86
C GLU A 61 -5.43 -15.00 -19.09
N ASN A 62 -5.17 -14.22 -18.04
CA ASN A 62 -4.52 -12.92 -18.17
C ASN A 62 -3.11 -12.95 -17.59
N LYS A 63 -2.09 -12.69 -18.42
CA LYS A 63 -0.68 -12.64 -18.01
C LYS A 63 -0.30 -11.26 -17.49
N ILE A 64 0.32 -11.20 -16.31
CA ILE A 64 0.90 -9.97 -15.76
C ILE A 64 2.24 -9.69 -16.45
N LEU A 65 2.43 -8.42 -16.84
CA LEU A 65 3.68 -7.91 -17.37
C LEU A 65 4.40 -7.11 -16.28
N GLY A 66 5.68 -7.42 -16.05
CA GLY A 66 6.47 -6.76 -15.01
C GLY A 66 6.07 -7.17 -13.59
N VAL A 67 6.14 -6.23 -12.65
CA VAL A 67 5.86 -6.43 -11.23
C VAL A 67 5.06 -5.28 -10.66
N ALA A 68 4.29 -5.56 -9.59
CA ALA A 68 3.58 -4.51 -8.87
C ALA A 68 4.56 -3.63 -8.07
N ARG A 69 4.35 -2.31 -8.09
CA ARG A 69 5.14 -1.32 -7.33
C ARG A 69 4.24 -0.59 -6.34
N LEU A 70 4.63 -0.60 -5.06
CA LEU A 70 4.01 0.22 -4.03
C LEU A 70 4.70 1.59 -3.97
N ARG A 71 3.93 2.66 -3.80
CA ARG A 71 4.42 4.03 -3.59
C ARG A 71 3.66 4.66 -2.42
N GLN A 72 4.36 5.50 -1.66
CA GLN A 72 3.81 6.21 -0.52
C GLN A 72 4.21 7.69 -0.62
N VAL A 73 3.29 8.58 -0.24
CA VAL A 73 3.58 10.00 -0.03
C VAL A 73 3.54 10.30 1.46
N ARG A 74 4.37 11.25 1.90
CA ARG A 74 4.43 11.72 3.29
C ARG A 74 4.29 13.23 3.31
N VAL A 75 3.82 13.76 4.43
CA VAL A 75 3.66 15.20 4.66
C VAL A 75 4.71 15.64 5.67
N LYS A 76 5.30 16.82 5.48
CA LYS A 76 6.32 17.37 6.38
C LYS A 76 5.78 17.48 7.81
N PRO A 77 6.61 17.16 8.82
CA PRO A 77 6.23 17.41 10.20
C PRO A 77 6.04 18.90 10.46
N ASN A 78 5.11 19.24 11.35
CA ASN A 78 4.76 20.61 11.72
C ASN A 78 4.31 21.48 10.54
N SER A 79 3.59 20.87 9.60
CA SER A 79 3.05 21.55 8.40
C SER A 79 1.74 22.30 8.64
N CYS A 80 1.27 22.35 9.88
CA CYS A 80 0.08 23.06 10.33
C CYS A 80 0.38 23.98 11.53
N GLU A 81 -0.56 24.89 11.79
CA GLU A 81 -0.52 25.74 12.98
C GLU A 81 -1.39 25.13 14.08
N LEU A 82 -0.76 24.78 15.21
CA LEU A 82 -1.48 24.32 16.40
C LEU A 82 -1.94 25.52 17.21
N HIS A 83 -3.19 25.47 17.69
CA HIS A 83 -3.67 26.48 18.63
C HIS A 83 -2.81 26.49 19.91
N LYS A 84 -2.46 27.69 20.39
CA LYS A 84 -1.44 27.93 21.43
C LYS A 84 -1.63 27.08 22.70
N GLU A 85 -2.88 26.83 23.09
CA GLU A 85 -3.21 26.05 24.28
C GLU A 85 -2.83 24.56 24.16
N PHE A 86 -2.88 23.98 22.95
CA PHE A 86 -2.43 22.60 22.72
C PHE A 86 -0.91 22.50 22.61
N ALA A 87 -0.28 23.52 22.01
CA ALA A 87 1.17 23.59 21.87
C ALA A 87 1.89 23.72 23.22
N LYS A 88 1.39 24.58 24.12
CA LYS A 88 2.00 24.82 25.45
C LYS A 88 2.03 23.59 26.35
N ARG A 89 1.08 22.67 26.17
CA ARG A 89 0.88 21.52 27.06
C ARG A 89 1.59 20.26 26.57
N ASN A 90 2.37 20.35 25.50
CA ASN A 90 3.08 19.23 24.87
C ASN A 90 2.18 17.99 24.63
N TYR A 91 0.88 18.21 24.35
CA TYR A 91 -0.06 17.12 24.13
C TYR A 91 0.18 16.38 22.81
N THR A 92 0.94 16.97 21.88
CA THR A 92 1.17 16.43 20.54
C THR A 92 2.66 16.44 20.22
N GLN A 93 3.17 15.36 19.63
CA GLN A 93 4.57 15.26 19.19
C GLN A 93 4.86 15.97 17.85
N GLY A 94 3.82 16.50 17.21
CA GLY A 94 3.90 17.23 15.95
C GLY A 94 2.52 17.32 15.32
N CYS A 95 2.44 18.01 14.19
CA CYS A 95 1.19 18.14 13.45
C CYS A 95 1.42 17.94 11.94
N TYR A 96 0.45 17.33 11.26
CA TYR A 96 0.50 17.07 9.83
C TYR A 96 -0.76 17.66 9.19
N ALA A 97 -0.57 18.59 8.25
CA ALA A 97 -1.67 19.18 7.49
C ALA A 97 -2.16 18.21 6.40
N ALA A 98 -3.27 18.57 5.75
CA ALA A 98 -3.68 17.90 4.53
C ALA A 98 -2.57 17.96 3.47
N TYR A 99 -2.45 16.90 2.67
CA TYR A 99 -1.42 16.82 1.64
C TYR A 99 -1.59 17.90 0.57
N THR A 100 -0.48 18.51 0.21
CA THR A 100 -0.28 19.39 -0.95
C THR A 100 1.11 19.10 -1.52
N THR A 101 1.33 19.40 -2.81
CA THR A 101 2.66 19.27 -3.40
C THR A 101 3.72 20.16 -2.72
N ARG A 102 3.30 21.22 -2.03
CA ARG A 102 4.21 22.15 -1.32
C ARG A 102 4.69 21.62 0.03
N ASN A 103 3.85 20.86 0.73
CA ASN A 103 4.16 20.30 2.05
C ASN A 103 4.50 18.80 2.00
N GLU A 104 4.72 18.24 0.81
CA GLU A 104 5.23 16.88 0.64
C GLU A 104 6.60 16.74 1.30
N ASP A 105 6.74 15.70 2.12
CA ASP A 105 8.01 15.30 2.72
C ASP A 105 8.78 14.41 1.74
N LYS A 106 9.93 14.91 1.30
CA LYS A 106 10.86 14.22 0.40
C LYS A 106 12.13 13.78 1.10
N ASP A 107 12.22 14.03 2.41
CA ASP A 107 13.38 13.63 3.20
C ASP A 107 13.33 12.11 3.44
N SER A 108 14.50 11.48 3.45
CA SER A 108 14.62 10.06 3.78
C SER A 108 14.20 9.79 5.23
N PHE A 109 13.65 8.60 5.49
CA PHE A 109 13.14 8.23 6.82
C PHE A 109 13.40 6.76 7.12
N GLY A 110 13.45 6.36 8.39
CA GLY A 110 13.77 4.96 8.72
C GLY A 110 15.20 4.59 8.31
N ASP A 111 15.38 3.42 7.70
CA ASP A 111 16.68 2.97 7.22
C ASP A 111 16.97 3.53 5.81
N SER A 112 17.67 4.67 5.76
CA SER A 112 18.00 5.36 4.51
C SER A 112 18.90 4.57 3.55
N SER A 113 19.42 3.40 3.95
CA SER A 113 20.12 2.50 3.04
C SER A 113 19.18 1.76 2.08
N LEU A 114 17.89 1.68 2.40
CA LEU A 114 16.89 1.01 1.55
C LEU A 114 16.13 2.04 0.70
N ASN A 115 15.91 1.70 -0.57
CA ASN A 115 15.20 2.56 -1.52
C ASN A 115 13.72 2.85 -1.15
N ILE A 116 13.09 2.00 -0.33
CA ILE A 116 11.73 2.22 0.18
C ILE A 116 11.63 3.43 1.13
N PHE A 117 12.77 3.85 1.66
CA PHE A 117 12.91 4.86 2.71
C PHE A 117 13.50 6.18 2.19
N THR A 118 13.71 6.28 0.88
CA THR A 118 14.28 7.44 0.20
C THR A 118 13.30 7.97 -0.83
N SER A 119 13.30 9.28 -1.10
CA SER A 119 12.53 9.81 -2.23
C SER A 119 13.13 9.36 -3.56
N ASP A 120 12.26 9.01 -4.51
CA ASP A 120 12.65 8.86 -5.92
C ASP A 120 13.07 10.26 -6.40
N ALA A 121 14.37 10.56 -6.37
CA ALA A 121 14.95 11.82 -6.85
C ALA A 121 14.70 12.03 -8.34
#